data_AF-A0A286IRQ9-F1
#
_entry.id   AF-A0A286IRQ9-F1
#
_cell.length_a   1.000
_cell.length_b   1.000
_cell.length_c   1.000
_cell.angle_alpha   90.00
_cell.angle_beta   90.00
_cell.angle_gamma   90.00
#
_symmetry.space_group_name_H-M   'P 1'
#
loop_
_entity.id
_entity.type
_entity.pdbx_description
1 polymer ?
#
loop_
_entity_poly.entity_id
_entity_poly.type
_entity_poly.pdbx_seq_one_letter_code
_entity_poly.pdbx_strand_id
1 'polypeptide(L)'
;MVTFACMKHYRTIVLSDIHLGTAGSKVREVTSFIKQYHCDTLILNGDIIDGWQLKKYGSWKKKHTGFLRAILKKIEKHNTKVYYVRGNHDDFLDQIIPFSIGPNFQIVKDLVYESGDKKMFVTHGDIFDMVTNKMKWLAYIGDIGYTFLLWLNKLYNQYRVKNGLPYYSLSQRVKGSIKIAVNYVSDYEAQLSEVAKSKNCDGIICGHIHQAAIKDINDIKYMNSGDWVETMSALVEDHDHNWEIVYFSVEKTYKQFKVIRDFDNTIEEDDSEDYIPAYNHLFQMK
;
A
#
# COMPACT_ATOMS: atom_id res chain seq x y z
N MET A 1 38.81 -8.94 8.74
CA MET A 1 37.43 -9.46 8.84
C MET A 1 36.50 -8.29 8.59
N VAL A 2 35.82 -8.27 7.44
CA VAL A 2 34.86 -7.22 7.09
C VAL A 2 33.55 -7.57 7.79
N THR A 3 33.11 -6.72 8.71
CA THR A 3 31.82 -6.85 9.38
C THR A 3 30.75 -6.36 8.42
N PHE A 4 30.03 -7.28 7.77
CA PHE A 4 28.82 -6.92 7.03
C PHE A 4 27.86 -6.27 8.01
N ALA A 5 27.39 -5.05 7.72
CA ALA A 5 26.24 -4.49 8.43
C ALA A 5 25.11 -5.51 8.28
N CYS A 6 24.70 -6.12 9.40
CA CYS A 6 23.67 -7.16 9.41
C CYS A 6 22.39 -6.56 8.84
N MET A 7 22.06 -6.90 7.60
CA MET A 7 20.78 -6.53 7.01
C MET A 7 19.70 -7.24 7.82
N LYS A 8 18.75 -6.47 8.37
CA LYS A 8 17.66 -7.05 9.17
C LYS A 8 16.85 -8.00 8.28
N HIS A 9 16.76 -9.25 8.72
CA HIS A 9 16.06 -10.33 8.05
C HIS A 9 14.73 -10.56 8.78
N TYR A 10 13.64 -10.46 8.04
CA TYR A 10 12.30 -10.75 8.50
C TYR A 10 11.85 -12.12 7.99
N ARG A 11 10.93 -12.77 8.69
CA ARG A 11 10.26 -13.94 8.12
C ARG A 11 9.42 -13.51 6.92
N THR A 12 8.60 -12.48 7.11
CA THR A 12 7.68 -12.00 6.09
C THR A 12 7.64 -10.48 6.01
N ILE A 13 7.53 -9.99 4.78
CA ILE A 13 7.25 -8.57 4.49
C ILE A 13 5.97 -8.50 3.66
N VAL A 14 5.08 -7.58 4.01
CA VAL A 14 3.85 -7.27 3.27
C VAL A 14 3.88 -5.82 2.82
N LEU A 15 3.68 -5.60 1.52
CA LEU A 15 3.56 -4.29 0.88
C LEU A 15 2.27 -4.24 0.08
N SER A 16 1.57 -3.11 0.09
CA SER A 16 0.38 -2.85 -0.72
C SER A 16 0.42 -1.44 -1.29
N ASP A 17 -0.50 -1.11 -2.20
CA ASP A 17 -0.80 0.27 -2.61
C ASP A 17 0.45 1.04 -3.07
N ILE A 18 1.24 0.41 -3.94
CA ILE A 18 2.45 0.99 -4.54
C ILE A 18 2.10 1.83 -5.76
N HIS A 19 1.08 1.43 -6.51
CA HIS A 19 0.55 2.11 -7.70
C HIS A 19 1.61 2.48 -8.74
N LEU A 20 2.42 1.50 -9.16
CA LEU A 20 3.39 1.69 -10.25
C LEU A 20 2.67 2.21 -11.50
N GLY A 21 3.20 3.28 -12.09
CA GLY A 21 2.55 3.97 -13.22
C GLY A 21 1.87 5.28 -12.87
N THR A 22 1.66 5.56 -11.57
CA THR A 22 1.16 6.85 -11.09
C THR A 22 2.30 7.83 -10.78
N ALA A 23 1.97 9.13 -10.76
CA ALA A 23 2.92 10.18 -10.37
C ALA A 23 3.18 10.21 -8.86
N GLY A 24 2.19 9.83 -8.05
CA GLY A 24 2.27 9.82 -6.58
C GLY A 24 3.13 8.70 -6.01
N SER A 25 3.26 7.58 -6.74
CA SER A 25 4.03 6.40 -6.32
C SER A 25 5.48 6.72 -5.93
N LYS A 26 5.83 6.38 -4.68
CA LYS A 26 7.18 6.43 -4.10
C LYS A 26 7.98 5.17 -4.42
N VAL A 27 8.01 4.82 -5.71
CA VAL A 27 8.66 3.59 -6.19
C VAL A 27 10.17 3.53 -5.89
N ARG A 28 10.87 4.66 -5.84
CA ARG A 28 12.31 4.67 -5.55
C ARG A 28 12.57 4.29 -4.08
N GLU A 29 11.71 4.78 -3.20
CA GLU A 29 11.71 4.55 -1.76
C GLU A 29 11.39 3.08 -1.46
N VAL A 30 10.30 2.53 -2.03
CA VAL A 30 9.98 1.10 -1.84
C VAL A 30 11.04 0.18 -2.45
N THR A 31 11.63 0.55 -3.58
CA THR A 31 12.75 -0.21 -4.17
C THR A 31 13.95 -0.22 -3.23
N SER A 32 14.23 0.92 -2.58
CA SER A 32 15.32 1.04 -1.61
C SER A 32 15.04 0.20 -0.36
N PHE A 33 13.80 0.22 0.13
CA PHE A 33 13.35 -0.64 1.23
C PHE A 33 13.53 -2.13 0.91
N ILE A 34 13.06 -2.59 -0.25
CA ILE A 34 13.24 -3.99 -0.69
C ILE A 34 14.73 -4.35 -0.76
N LYS A 35 15.59 -3.45 -1.24
CA LYS A 35 17.04 -3.71 -1.28
C LYS A 35 17.65 -3.81 0.12
N GLN A 36 17.15 -3.03 1.08
CA GLN A 36 17.69 -2.92 2.45
C GLN A 36 17.35 -4.12 3.35
N TYR A 37 16.19 -4.76 3.15
CA TYR A 37 15.71 -5.84 4.03
C TYR A 37 15.64 -7.19 3.33
N HIS A 38 15.93 -8.27 4.06
CA HIS A 38 15.70 -9.64 3.58
C HIS A 38 14.40 -10.21 4.13
N CYS A 39 13.78 -11.09 3.35
CA CYS A 39 12.64 -11.86 3.81
C CYS A 39 12.57 -13.24 3.16
N ASP A 40 12.00 -14.19 3.90
CA ASP A 40 11.70 -15.53 3.38
C ASP A 40 10.45 -15.48 2.49
N THR A 41 9.46 -14.69 2.90
CA THR A 41 8.22 -14.45 2.15
C THR A 41 7.99 -12.96 1.93
N LEU A 42 7.69 -12.57 0.70
CA LEU A 42 7.23 -11.24 0.32
C LEU A 42 5.80 -11.34 -0.21
N ILE A 43 4.88 -10.65 0.45
CA ILE A 43 3.49 -10.55 0.03
C ILE A 43 3.29 -9.15 -0.57
N LEU A 44 2.92 -9.11 -1.84
CA LEU A 44 2.52 -7.91 -2.57
C LEU A 44 0.99 -7.89 -2.57
N ASN A 45 0.38 -7.19 -1.60
CA ASN A 45 -1.03 -7.27 -1.26
C ASN A 45 -1.91 -6.25 -2.01
N GLY A 46 -1.89 -6.35 -3.33
CA GLY A 46 -2.73 -5.56 -4.22
C GLY A 46 -2.27 -4.12 -4.44
N ASP A 47 -2.80 -3.55 -5.51
CA ASP A 47 -2.53 -2.22 -6.05
C ASP A 47 -1.05 -1.94 -6.21
N ILE A 48 -0.31 -2.93 -6.73
CA ILE A 48 1.11 -2.79 -7.01
C ILE A 48 1.30 -2.07 -8.33
N ILE A 49 0.51 -2.37 -9.36
CA ILE A 49 0.55 -1.76 -10.68
C ILE A 49 -0.78 -1.05 -10.95
N ASP A 50 -0.74 0.26 -11.15
CA ASP A 50 -1.95 0.99 -11.48
C ASP A 50 -2.28 0.85 -12.98
N GLY A 51 -2.98 -0.23 -13.32
CA GLY A 51 -3.39 -0.54 -14.69
C GLY A 51 -4.35 0.50 -15.26
N TRP A 52 -5.20 1.09 -14.42
CA TRP A 52 -6.15 2.13 -14.82
C TRP A 52 -5.43 3.42 -15.20
N GLN A 53 -4.50 3.87 -14.34
CA GLN A 53 -3.71 5.06 -14.62
C GLN A 53 -2.86 4.85 -15.87
N LEU A 54 -2.16 3.72 -15.99
CA LEU A 54 -1.32 3.38 -17.15
C LEU A 54 -2.09 3.41 -18.47
N LYS A 55 -3.35 2.96 -18.50
CA LYS A 55 -4.20 3.04 -19.70
C LYS A 55 -4.61 4.46 -20.07
N LYS A 56 -4.81 5.32 -19.06
CA LYS A 56 -5.38 6.67 -19.26
C LYS A 56 -4.32 7.72 -19.60
N TYR A 57 -3.37 7.92 -18.68
CA TYR A 57 -2.34 8.97 -18.78
C TYR A 57 -1.00 8.61 -18.10
N GLY A 58 -0.92 7.45 -17.46
CA GLY A 58 0.27 6.95 -16.78
C GLY A 58 1.36 6.57 -17.78
N SER A 59 2.59 6.45 -17.28
CA SER A 59 3.72 6.01 -18.10
C SER A 59 4.54 4.97 -17.35
N TRP A 60 4.98 3.93 -18.07
CA TRP A 60 5.92 2.98 -17.52
C TRP A 60 7.35 3.54 -17.63
N LYS A 61 8.05 3.64 -16.50
CA LYS A 61 9.38 4.25 -16.42
C LYS A 61 10.42 3.22 -15.98
N LYS A 62 11.72 3.48 -16.25
CA LYS A 62 12.85 2.65 -15.77
C LYS A 62 12.74 2.30 -14.28
N LYS A 63 12.29 3.24 -13.44
CA LYS A 63 12.09 3.04 -12.00
C LYS A 63 11.09 1.92 -11.66
N HIS A 64 10.03 1.75 -12.46
CA HIS A 64 9.04 0.67 -12.26
C HIS A 64 9.65 -0.69 -12.61
N THR A 65 10.36 -0.78 -13.74
CA THR A 65 11.13 -1.98 -14.10
C THR A 65 12.20 -2.28 -13.06
N GLY A 66 12.84 -1.26 -12.51
CA GLY A 66 13.84 -1.38 -11.44
C GLY A 66 13.29 -2.03 -10.17
N PHE A 67 12.07 -1.66 -9.77
CA PHE A 67 11.36 -2.29 -8.67
C PHE A 67 11.09 -3.78 -8.92
N LEU A 68 10.49 -4.12 -10.07
CA LEU A 68 10.22 -5.53 -10.42
C LEU A 68 11.52 -6.35 -10.48
N ARG A 69 12.60 -5.78 -11.04
CA ARG A 69 13.93 -6.41 -11.05
C ARG A 69 14.48 -6.64 -9.65
N ALA A 70 14.22 -5.75 -8.69
CA ALA A 70 14.64 -5.93 -7.31
C ALA A 70 13.94 -7.14 -6.67
N ILE A 71 12.64 -7.33 -6.93
CA ILE A 71 11.88 -8.50 -6.48
C ILE A 71 12.40 -9.77 -7.14
N LEU A 72 12.61 -9.78 -8.46
CA LEU A 72 13.15 -10.94 -9.18
C LEU A 72 14.53 -11.35 -8.63
N LYS A 73 15.39 -10.37 -8.31
CA LYS A 73 16.67 -10.63 -7.65
C LYS A 73 16.51 -11.25 -6.26
N LYS A 74 15.46 -10.90 -5.50
CA LYS A 74 15.17 -11.54 -4.19
C LYS A 74 14.80 -13.01 -4.37
N ILE A 75 13.95 -13.31 -5.34
CA ILE A 75 13.58 -14.69 -5.69
C ILE A 75 14.83 -15.49 -6.09
N GLU A 76 15.65 -14.96 -7.00
CA GLU A 76 16.80 -15.66 -7.56
C GLU A 76 17.93 -15.86 -6.53
N LYS A 77 18.31 -14.80 -5.80
CA LYS A 77 19.49 -14.82 -4.93
C LYS A 77 19.20 -15.30 -3.51
N HIS A 78 17.99 -15.10 -3.02
CA HIS A 78 17.62 -15.36 -1.62
C HIS A 78 16.51 -16.40 -1.49
N ASN A 79 16.05 -16.98 -2.61
CA ASN A 79 14.97 -17.96 -2.62
C ASN A 79 13.70 -17.44 -1.93
N THR A 80 13.47 -16.13 -1.96
CA THR A 80 12.30 -15.48 -1.37
C THR A 80 11.04 -15.95 -2.11
N LYS A 81 10.04 -16.43 -1.37
CA LYS A 81 8.71 -16.73 -1.88
C LYS A 81 7.91 -15.45 -2.05
N VAL A 82 7.33 -15.25 -3.22
CA VAL A 82 6.58 -14.04 -3.54
C VAL A 82 5.14 -14.41 -3.86
N TYR A 83 4.22 -13.84 -3.11
CA TYR A 83 2.79 -13.89 -3.37
C TYR A 83 2.33 -12.52 -3.83
N TYR A 84 1.78 -12.44 -5.05
CA TYR A 84 1.13 -11.26 -5.56
C TYR A 84 -0.38 -11.46 -5.41
N VAL A 85 -0.98 -10.80 -4.43
CA VAL A 85 -2.43 -10.76 -4.24
C VAL A 85 -2.99 -9.63 -5.09
N ARG A 86 -4.04 -9.90 -5.87
CA ARG A 86 -4.63 -8.91 -6.77
C ARG A 86 -5.41 -7.83 -6.00
N GLY A 87 -5.20 -6.56 -6.36
CA GLY A 87 -6.01 -5.42 -5.91
C GLY A 87 -6.92 -4.86 -7.02
N ASN A 88 -7.74 -3.83 -6.73
CA ASN A 88 -8.70 -3.32 -7.70
C ASN A 88 -8.05 -2.61 -8.89
N HIS A 89 -6.91 -1.93 -8.71
CA HIS A 89 -6.18 -1.29 -9.81
C HIS A 89 -5.37 -2.28 -10.66
N ASP A 90 -5.11 -3.48 -10.13
CA ASP A 90 -4.46 -4.60 -10.81
C ASP A 90 -5.45 -5.54 -11.52
N ASP A 91 -6.66 -5.08 -11.85
CA ASP A 91 -7.75 -5.92 -12.39
C ASP A 91 -7.41 -6.74 -13.64
N PHE A 92 -6.47 -6.25 -14.45
CA PHE A 92 -5.96 -6.95 -15.62
C PHE A 92 -5.34 -8.32 -15.29
N LEU A 93 -4.92 -8.55 -14.04
CA LEU A 93 -4.41 -9.83 -13.57
C LEU A 93 -5.50 -10.90 -13.46
N ASP A 94 -6.79 -10.54 -13.40
CA ASP A 94 -7.89 -11.52 -13.36
C ASP A 94 -7.86 -12.51 -14.53
N GLN A 95 -7.26 -12.10 -15.66
CA GLN A 95 -7.14 -12.94 -16.86
C GLN A 95 -6.11 -14.08 -16.71
N ILE A 96 -5.21 -13.98 -15.74
CA ILE A 96 -4.12 -14.94 -15.56
C ILE A 96 -4.16 -15.68 -14.23
N ILE A 97 -5.00 -15.25 -13.27
CA ILE A 97 -5.09 -15.89 -11.95
C ILE A 97 -5.87 -17.22 -12.00
N PRO A 98 -5.40 -18.29 -11.33
CA PRO A 98 -4.13 -18.40 -10.61
C PRO A 98 -2.95 -18.59 -11.58
N PHE A 99 -1.88 -17.86 -11.33
CA PHE A 99 -0.65 -17.95 -12.10
C PHE A 99 0.53 -18.29 -11.20
N SER A 100 1.50 -19.05 -11.70
CA SER A 100 2.73 -19.33 -10.97
C SER A 100 3.91 -19.38 -11.93
N ILE A 101 5.03 -18.78 -11.53
CA ILE A 101 6.32 -18.90 -12.24
C ILE A 101 7.31 -19.57 -11.29
N GLY A 102 7.70 -20.79 -11.63
CA GLY A 102 8.56 -21.59 -10.77
C GLY A 102 7.96 -21.83 -9.37
N PRO A 103 8.77 -22.22 -8.39
CA PRO A 103 8.28 -22.53 -7.04
C PRO A 103 8.03 -21.29 -6.17
N ASN A 104 8.57 -20.13 -6.56
CA ASN A 104 8.73 -18.99 -5.65
C ASN A 104 7.92 -17.75 -6.07
N PHE A 105 7.12 -17.80 -7.13
CA PHE A 105 6.27 -16.66 -7.52
C PHE A 105 4.85 -17.12 -7.87
N GLN A 106 3.86 -16.55 -7.21
CA GLN A 106 2.45 -16.86 -7.43
C GLN A 106 1.61 -15.59 -7.51
N ILE A 107 0.62 -15.55 -8.39
CA ILE A 107 -0.40 -14.50 -8.46
C ILE A 107 -1.75 -15.13 -8.09
N VAL A 108 -2.40 -14.57 -7.08
CA VAL A 108 -3.61 -15.11 -6.43
C VAL A 108 -4.64 -14.01 -6.18
N LYS A 109 -5.92 -14.39 -5.99
CA LYS A 109 -6.97 -13.43 -5.60
C LYS A 109 -6.94 -13.11 -4.11
N ASP A 110 -6.70 -14.13 -3.31
CA ASP A 110 -6.53 -14.07 -1.87
C ASP A 110 -5.56 -15.18 -1.44
N LEU A 111 -5.10 -15.12 -0.20
CA LEU A 111 -4.15 -16.07 0.37
C LEU A 111 -4.49 -16.36 1.83
N VAL A 112 -4.48 -17.63 2.23
CA VAL A 112 -4.41 -18.00 3.65
C VAL A 112 -2.94 -18.23 4.00
N TYR A 113 -2.40 -17.36 4.84
CA TYR A 113 -1.01 -17.35 5.26
C TYR A 113 -0.84 -17.88 6.69
N GLU A 114 0.14 -18.74 6.92
CA GLU A 114 0.41 -19.32 8.24
C GLU A 114 1.52 -18.55 8.99
N SER A 115 1.13 -17.90 10.07
CA SER A 115 1.98 -17.16 11.00
C SER A 115 2.10 -17.95 12.30
N GLY A 116 3.08 -18.85 12.37
CA GLY A 116 3.16 -19.84 13.44
C GLY A 116 1.92 -20.73 13.44
N ASP A 117 1.24 -20.81 14.57
CA ASP A 117 -0.02 -21.56 14.72
C ASP A 117 -1.27 -20.77 14.28
N LYS A 118 -1.10 -19.53 13.80
CA LYS A 118 -2.19 -18.63 13.42
C LYS A 118 -2.41 -18.58 11.92
N LYS A 119 -3.67 -18.57 11.49
CA LYS A 119 -4.07 -18.41 10.09
C LYS A 119 -4.46 -16.97 9.80
N MET A 120 -3.79 -16.35 8.84
CA MET A 120 -4.02 -14.98 8.42
C MET A 120 -4.67 -14.99 7.04
N PHE A 121 -5.87 -14.40 6.92
CA PHE A 121 -6.48 -14.19 5.61
C PHE A 121 -5.89 -12.92 4.98
N VAL A 122 -5.25 -13.05 3.83
CA VAL A 122 -4.61 -11.96 3.10
C VAL A 122 -5.45 -11.65 1.87
N THR A 123 -5.91 -10.40 1.78
CA THR A 123 -6.67 -9.88 0.65
C THR A 123 -6.39 -8.39 0.54
N HIS A 124 -6.53 -7.80 -0.64
CA HIS A 124 -6.34 -6.36 -0.80
C HIS A 124 -7.39 -5.57 0.01
N GLY A 125 -8.64 -6.03 -0.01
CA GLY A 125 -9.74 -5.51 0.80
C GLY A 125 -10.76 -4.64 0.05
N ASP A 126 -10.60 -4.51 -1.27
CA ASP A 126 -11.57 -3.93 -2.22
C ASP A 126 -12.91 -4.71 -2.27
N ILE A 127 -12.96 -5.93 -1.73
CA ILE A 127 -14.23 -6.67 -1.54
C ILE A 127 -15.25 -5.87 -0.73
N PHE A 128 -14.80 -5.02 0.21
CA PHE A 128 -15.66 -4.12 0.96
C PHE A 128 -16.40 -3.12 0.07
N ASP A 129 -15.75 -2.65 -0.99
CA ASP A 129 -16.34 -1.69 -1.91
C ASP A 129 -17.51 -2.29 -2.70
N MET A 130 -17.46 -3.58 -3.02
CA MET A 130 -18.59 -4.30 -3.62
C MET A 130 -19.80 -4.36 -2.68
N VAL A 131 -19.55 -4.53 -1.38
CA VAL A 131 -20.59 -4.57 -0.34
C VAL A 131 -21.14 -3.17 -0.04
N THR A 132 -20.29 -2.15 -0.06
CA THR A 132 -20.63 -0.77 0.32
C THR A 132 -20.98 0.17 -0.83
N ASN A 133 -20.98 -0.28 -2.10
CA ASN A 133 -21.36 0.51 -3.27
C ASN A 133 -22.75 1.19 -3.20
N LYS A 134 -23.59 0.89 -2.21
CA LYS A 134 -24.83 1.63 -1.91
C LYS A 134 -24.63 2.95 -1.12
N MET A 135 -23.45 3.20 -0.54
CA MET A 135 -23.18 4.34 0.35
C MET A 135 -22.17 5.37 -0.19
N LYS A 136 -21.46 5.09 -1.30
CA LYS A 136 -20.41 5.97 -1.88
C LYS A 136 -20.93 7.36 -2.29
N TRP A 137 -22.19 7.47 -2.74
CA TRP A 137 -22.82 8.76 -3.06
C TRP A 137 -22.91 9.69 -1.85
N LEU A 138 -23.04 9.13 -0.64
CA LEU A 138 -23.16 9.89 0.60
C LEU A 138 -21.84 10.54 1.01
N ALA A 139 -20.72 9.83 0.81
CA ALA A 139 -19.38 10.37 1.04
C ALA A 139 -19.03 11.49 0.04
N TYR A 140 -19.39 11.32 -1.23
CA TYR A 140 -19.19 12.34 -2.27
C TYR A 140 -20.01 13.62 -2.04
N ILE A 141 -21.26 13.49 -1.57
CA ILE A 141 -22.07 14.63 -1.12
C ILE A 141 -21.44 15.31 0.10
N GLY A 142 -20.81 14.54 1.00
CA GLY A 142 -20.11 15.06 2.16
C GLY A 142 -18.93 15.99 1.81
N ASP A 143 -18.12 15.63 0.81
CA ASP A 143 -16.94 16.40 0.39
C ASP A 143 -17.32 17.69 -0.37
N ILE A 144 -18.27 17.60 -1.30
CA ILE A 144 -18.86 18.77 -1.97
C ILE A 144 -19.51 19.69 -0.93
N GLY A 145 -20.22 19.12 0.04
CA GLY A 145 -20.80 19.84 1.16
C GLY A 145 -19.76 20.57 2.01
N TYR A 146 -18.61 19.95 2.30
CA TYR A 146 -17.54 20.56 3.11
C TYR A 146 -16.88 21.75 2.43
N THR A 147 -16.48 21.59 1.16
CA THR A 147 -15.87 22.67 0.38
C THR A 147 -16.84 23.84 0.23
N PHE A 148 -18.12 23.54 -0.03
CA PHE A 148 -19.20 24.53 -0.04
C PHE A 148 -19.38 25.21 1.32
N LEU A 149 -19.35 24.46 2.43
CA LEU A 149 -19.48 24.98 3.79
C LEU A 149 -18.29 25.87 4.19
N LEU A 150 -17.06 25.55 3.80
CA LEU A 150 -15.89 26.39 4.05
C LEU A 150 -15.95 27.69 3.25
N TRP A 151 -16.36 27.60 1.98
CA TRP A 151 -16.59 28.78 1.15
C TRP A 151 -17.71 29.66 1.71
N LEU A 152 -18.82 29.06 2.14
CA LEU A 152 -19.94 29.75 2.78
C LEU A 152 -19.55 30.36 4.14
N ASN A 153 -18.74 29.66 4.93
CA ASN A 153 -18.21 30.17 6.21
C ASN A 153 -17.33 31.40 6.00
N LYS A 154 -16.53 31.42 4.92
CA LYS A 154 -15.71 32.58 4.55
C LYS A 154 -16.60 33.76 4.18
N LEU A 155 -17.61 33.56 3.33
CA LEU A 155 -18.57 34.62 2.96
C LEU A 155 -19.38 35.13 4.16
N TYR A 156 -19.86 34.22 5.00
CA TYR A 156 -20.64 34.55 6.18
C TYR A 156 -19.81 35.37 7.18
N ASN A 157 -18.57 34.98 7.46
CA ASN A 157 -17.71 35.76 8.35
C ASN A 157 -17.30 37.12 7.75
N GLN A 158 -17.13 37.22 6.42
CA GLN A 158 -16.92 38.51 5.77
C GLN A 158 -18.13 39.45 5.94
N TYR A 159 -19.35 38.92 5.84
CA TYR A 159 -20.58 39.68 6.15
C TYR A 159 -20.64 40.07 7.63
N ARG A 160 -20.35 39.16 8.56
CA ARG A 160 -20.36 39.45 10.01
C ARG A 160 -19.38 40.57 10.39
N VAL A 161 -18.16 40.52 9.87
CA VAL A 161 -17.14 41.55 10.10
C VAL A 161 -17.61 42.92 9.59
N LYS A 162 -18.24 42.98 8.41
CA LYS A 162 -18.81 44.22 7.87
C LYS A 162 -19.95 44.80 8.73
N ASN A 163 -20.62 43.99 9.55
CA ASN A 163 -21.70 44.40 10.44
C ASN A 163 -21.24 44.52 11.92
N GLY A 164 -19.94 44.50 12.19
CA GLY A 164 -19.40 44.63 13.56
C GLY A 164 -19.67 43.42 14.47
N LEU A 165 -20.03 42.27 13.90
CA LEU A 165 -20.29 41.05 14.64
C LEU A 165 -19.01 40.20 14.79
N PRO A 166 -18.84 39.46 15.92
CA PRO A 166 -17.65 38.64 16.16
C PRO A 166 -17.53 37.46 15.18
N TYR A 167 -16.37 36.80 15.13
CA TYR A 167 -16.14 35.61 14.30
C TYR A 167 -17.06 34.42 14.70
N TYR A 168 -17.53 33.64 13.73
CA TYR A 168 -18.24 32.38 13.93
C TYR A 168 -17.51 31.24 13.21
N SER A 169 -17.23 30.13 13.89
CA SER A 169 -16.68 28.94 13.23
C SER A 169 -17.78 27.93 12.91
N LEU A 170 -18.19 27.85 11.63
CA LEU A 170 -19.01 26.72 11.17
C LEU A 170 -18.24 25.38 11.27
N SER A 171 -16.92 25.39 11.09
CA SER A 171 -16.06 24.19 11.11
C SER A 171 -16.03 23.45 12.46
N GLN A 172 -16.15 24.16 13.58
CA GLN A 172 -16.29 23.53 14.91
C GLN A 172 -17.60 22.73 15.08
N ARG A 173 -18.59 22.94 14.20
CA ARG A 173 -19.87 22.21 14.19
C ARG A 173 -19.92 21.09 13.15
N VAL A 174 -18.96 21.01 12.23
CA VAL A 174 -18.83 19.94 11.21
C VAL A 174 -18.13 18.71 11.80
N LYS A 175 -18.64 18.21 12.94
CA LYS A 175 -18.32 16.88 13.50
C LYS A 175 -18.69 15.74 12.54
N GLY A 176 -19.51 16.02 11.53
CA GLY A 176 -20.07 15.04 10.59
C GLY A 176 -19.03 14.35 9.72
N SER A 177 -18.15 15.08 9.03
CA SER A 177 -17.23 14.48 8.04
C SER A 177 -16.13 13.62 8.69
N ILE A 178 -15.59 14.05 9.84
CA ILE A 178 -14.67 13.24 10.65
C ILE A 178 -15.40 11.97 11.13
N LYS A 179 -16.65 12.11 11.60
CA LYS A 179 -17.44 10.95 12.03
C LYS A 179 -17.75 10.01 10.86
N ILE A 180 -18.00 10.51 9.66
CA ILE A 180 -18.25 9.70 8.46
C ILE A 180 -16.98 8.94 8.05
N ALA A 181 -15.82 9.60 8.00
CA ALA A 181 -14.56 8.95 7.67
C ALA A 181 -14.14 7.91 8.73
N VAL A 182 -14.28 8.24 10.01
CA VAL A 182 -14.02 7.31 11.12
C VAL A 182 -14.99 6.14 11.10
N ASN A 183 -16.27 6.37 10.81
CA ASN A 183 -17.24 5.30 10.64
C ASN A 183 -16.89 4.42 9.45
N TYR A 184 -16.48 5.00 8.31
CA TYR A 184 -16.05 4.23 7.14
C TYR A 184 -14.85 3.32 7.46
N VAL A 185 -13.82 3.85 8.12
CA VAL A 185 -12.65 3.06 8.54
C VAL A 185 -13.07 1.96 9.51
N SER A 186 -13.90 2.29 10.50
CA SER A 186 -14.38 1.31 11.50
C SER A 186 -15.22 0.21 10.86
N ASP A 187 -16.12 0.56 9.93
CA ASP A 187 -16.96 -0.38 9.20
C ASP A 187 -16.12 -1.27 8.28
N TYR A 188 -15.11 -0.71 7.61
CA TYR A 188 -14.14 -1.45 6.80
C TYR A 188 -13.39 -2.48 7.63
N GLU A 189 -12.78 -2.03 8.73
CA GLU A 189 -12.04 -2.88 9.65
C GLU A 189 -12.91 -4.01 10.23
N ALA A 190 -14.16 -3.72 10.61
CA ALA A 190 -15.09 -4.68 11.15
C ALA A 190 -15.55 -5.73 10.11
N GLN A 191 -15.92 -5.31 8.90
CA GLN A 191 -16.37 -6.23 7.85
C GLN A 191 -15.25 -7.15 7.38
N LEU A 192 -14.03 -6.62 7.20
CA LEU A 192 -12.88 -7.45 6.86
C LEU A 192 -12.57 -8.47 7.96
N SER A 193 -12.66 -8.07 9.23
CA SER A 193 -12.49 -8.98 10.36
C SER A 193 -13.56 -10.10 10.35
N GLU A 194 -14.81 -9.79 10.01
CA GLU A 194 -15.88 -10.77 9.86
C GLU A 194 -15.61 -11.76 8.70
N VAL A 195 -15.09 -11.27 7.57
CA VAL A 195 -14.68 -12.14 6.44
C VAL A 195 -13.60 -13.13 6.89
N ALA A 196 -12.58 -12.68 7.60
CA ALA A 196 -11.52 -13.56 8.09
C ALA A 196 -12.06 -14.61 9.07
N LYS A 197 -12.95 -14.20 9.98
CA LYS A 197 -13.66 -15.11 10.89
C LYS A 197 -14.47 -16.16 10.14
N SER A 198 -15.21 -15.74 9.09
CA SER A 198 -16.00 -16.65 8.24
C SER A 198 -15.14 -17.69 7.50
N LYS A 199 -13.86 -17.35 7.24
CA LYS A 199 -12.85 -18.23 6.65
C LYS A 199 -12.07 -19.04 7.69
N ASN A 200 -12.50 -19.06 8.96
CA ASN A 200 -11.81 -19.72 10.07
C ASN A 200 -10.34 -19.29 10.22
N CYS A 201 -10.07 -18.01 10.00
CA CYS A 201 -8.76 -17.40 10.21
C CYS A 201 -8.74 -16.59 11.52
N ASP A 202 -7.56 -16.49 12.13
CA ASP A 202 -7.31 -15.74 13.36
C ASP A 202 -7.07 -14.25 13.10
N GLY A 203 -6.81 -13.87 11.85
CA GLY A 203 -6.47 -12.50 11.49
C GLY A 203 -6.68 -12.18 10.03
N ILE A 204 -6.60 -10.89 9.70
CA ILE A 204 -6.65 -10.36 8.33
C ILE A 204 -5.49 -9.42 8.06
N ILE A 205 -4.92 -9.52 6.85
CA ILE A 205 -3.90 -8.60 6.32
C ILE A 205 -4.45 -7.95 5.06
N CYS A 206 -4.52 -6.61 5.03
CA CYS A 206 -5.13 -5.82 3.96
C CYS A 206 -4.34 -4.56 3.58
N GLY A 207 -4.82 -3.86 2.55
CA GLY A 207 -4.33 -2.56 2.06
C GLY A 207 -5.51 -1.61 1.81
N HIS A 208 -5.59 -1.00 0.62
CA HIS A 208 -6.75 -0.31 0.02
C HIS A 208 -7.17 1.02 0.67
N ILE A 209 -7.24 1.11 2.00
CA ILE A 209 -7.61 2.35 2.71
C ILE A 209 -6.40 3.22 3.10
N HIS A 210 -5.18 2.80 2.75
CA HIS A 210 -3.92 3.53 2.96
C HIS A 210 -3.62 3.89 4.43
N GLN A 211 -4.22 3.17 5.38
CA GLN A 211 -4.09 3.46 6.81
C GLN A 211 -3.39 2.30 7.51
N ALA A 212 -2.06 2.40 7.64
CA ALA A 212 -1.26 1.40 8.34
C ALA A 212 -1.76 1.22 9.79
N ALA A 213 -2.06 -0.03 10.18
CA ALA A 213 -2.61 -0.35 11.50
C ALA A 213 -2.37 -1.82 11.89
N ILE A 214 -2.22 -2.08 13.19
CA ILE A 214 -2.33 -3.40 13.82
C ILE A 214 -3.29 -3.25 14.99
N LYS A 215 -4.39 -3.99 14.97
CA LYS A 215 -5.47 -3.90 15.97
C LYS A 215 -6.09 -5.28 16.20
N ASP A 216 -6.64 -5.49 17.39
CA ASP A 216 -7.52 -6.63 17.66
C ASP A 216 -8.98 -6.16 17.56
N ILE A 217 -9.77 -6.84 16.72
CA ILE A 217 -11.16 -6.50 16.42
C ILE A 217 -11.99 -7.77 16.48
N ASN A 218 -12.87 -7.90 17.48
CA ASN A 218 -13.76 -9.06 17.64
C ASN A 218 -13.02 -10.41 17.61
N ASP A 219 -11.89 -10.49 18.34
CA ASP A 219 -10.97 -11.64 18.41
C ASP A 219 -10.22 -11.97 17.10
N ILE A 220 -10.24 -11.04 16.13
CA ILE A 220 -9.48 -11.14 14.88
C ILE A 220 -8.38 -10.09 14.89
N LYS A 221 -7.15 -10.51 14.59
CA LYS A 221 -6.03 -9.59 14.41
C LYS A 221 -6.13 -8.90 13.06
N TYR A 222 -6.55 -7.64 13.05
CA TYR A 222 -6.60 -6.79 11.87
C TYR A 222 -5.25 -6.12 11.62
N MET A 223 -4.73 -6.24 10.40
CA MET A 223 -3.51 -5.58 9.99
C MET A 223 -3.64 -4.96 8.60
N ASN A 224 -3.13 -3.73 8.47
CA ASN A 224 -3.07 -3.01 7.22
C ASN A 224 -1.62 -2.53 6.99
N SER A 225 -1.06 -2.81 5.81
CA SER A 225 0.31 -2.43 5.47
C SER A 225 0.51 -0.93 5.20
N GLY A 226 -0.57 -0.16 5.07
CA GLY A 226 -0.54 1.23 4.61
C GLY A 226 -0.28 1.29 3.11
N ASP A 227 0.61 2.18 2.69
CA ASP A 227 0.82 2.47 1.27
C ASP A 227 2.20 3.05 0.97
N TRP A 228 2.56 3.13 -0.32
CA TRP A 228 3.81 3.74 -0.79
C TRP A 228 3.57 4.99 -1.61
N VAL A 229 2.61 5.81 -1.18
CA VAL A 229 2.26 7.13 -1.72
C VAL A 229 2.37 8.20 -0.62
N GLU A 230 1.75 7.96 0.52
CA GLU A 230 1.65 8.84 1.69
C GLU A 230 2.45 8.33 2.89
N THR A 231 2.18 7.10 3.34
CA THR A 231 2.72 6.59 4.61
C THR A 231 4.11 5.95 4.48
N MET A 232 4.44 5.39 3.32
CA MET A 232 5.68 4.64 3.04
C MET A 232 5.94 3.57 4.10
N SER A 233 4.93 2.76 4.37
CA SER A 233 4.98 1.71 5.39
C SER A 233 5.01 0.32 4.80
N ALA A 234 5.56 -0.60 5.60
CA ALA A 234 5.50 -2.03 5.37
C ALA A 234 5.03 -2.72 6.65
N LEU A 235 4.22 -3.77 6.50
CA LEU A 235 3.93 -4.68 7.60
C LEU A 235 4.96 -5.80 7.56
N VAL A 236 5.61 -6.11 8.69
CA VAL A 236 6.67 -7.13 8.73
C VAL A 236 6.43 -8.10 9.88
N GLU A 237 6.80 -9.36 9.66
CA GLU A 237 6.78 -10.44 10.63
C GLU A 237 8.22 -10.88 10.93
N ASP A 238 8.58 -10.95 12.21
CA ASP A 238 9.85 -11.55 12.62
C ASP A 238 9.80 -13.09 12.65
N HIS A 239 10.91 -13.73 13.03
CA HIS A 239 10.98 -15.19 13.10
C HIS A 239 10.27 -15.79 14.33
N ASP A 240 9.88 -14.96 15.30
CA ASP A 240 9.10 -15.34 16.48
C ASP A 240 7.59 -15.07 16.28
N HIS A 241 7.18 -14.76 15.05
CA HIS A 241 5.79 -14.49 14.64
C HIS A 241 5.19 -13.20 15.21
N ASN A 242 6.03 -12.26 15.63
CA ASN A 242 5.58 -10.92 16.01
C ASN A 242 5.45 -10.05 14.77
N TRP A 243 4.41 -9.23 14.76
CA TRP A 243 4.09 -8.32 13.65
C TRP A 243 4.33 -6.87 14.06
N GLU A 244 5.03 -6.11 13.22
CA GLU A 244 5.28 -4.68 13.40
C GLU A 244 5.07 -3.90 12.09
N ILE A 245 4.80 -2.60 12.21
CA ILE A 245 4.77 -1.69 11.06
C ILE A 245 6.11 -0.96 11.02
N VAL A 246 6.78 -1.03 9.87
CA VAL A 246 8.01 -0.30 9.59
C VAL A 246 7.71 0.85 8.66
N TYR A 247 7.97 2.07 9.13
CA TYR A 247 7.90 3.27 8.30
C TYR A 247 9.27 3.57 7.69
N PHE A 248 9.30 3.74 6.37
CA PHE A 248 10.51 4.11 5.66
C PHE A 248 10.80 5.60 5.86
N SER A 249 11.96 5.90 6.47
CA SER A 249 12.44 7.27 6.66
C SER A 249 13.68 7.52 5.82
N VAL A 250 13.58 8.51 4.93
CA VAL A 250 14.63 8.89 3.97
C VAL A 250 15.94 9.27 4.68
N GLU A 251 15.88 9.93 5.85
CA GLU A 251 17.08 10.37 6.59
C GLU A 251 17.90 9.21 7.17
N LYS A 252 17.24 8.15 7.66
CA LYS A 252 17.93 6.94 8.15
C LYS A 252 18.64 6.22 7.00
N THR A 253 17.99 6.19 5.84
CA THR A 253 18.46 5.52 4.64
C THR A 253 19.68 6.20 4.03
N TYR A 254 19.71 7.54 3.92
CA TYR A 254 20.90 8.25 3.43
C TYR A 254 22.14 8.01 4.30
N LYS A 255 22.00 7.94 5.63
CA LYS A 255 23.12 7.63 6.53
C LYS A 255 23.63 6.20 6.33
N GLN A 256 22.72 5.23 6.19
CA GLN A 256 23.09 3.83 6.00
C GLN A 256 23.68 3.56 4.61
N PHE A 257 23.11 4.14 3.54
CA PHE A 257 23.67 4.05 2.19
C PHE A 257 24.97 4.81 2.03
N LYS A 258 25.18 5.95 2.72
CA LYS A 258 26.48 6.63 2.72
C LYS A 258 27.54 5.73 3.36
N VAL A 259 27.23 5.10 4.49
CA VAL A 259 28.10 4.10 5.11
C VAL A 259 28.36 2.92 4.18
N ILE A 260 27.35 2.37 3.48
CA ILE A 260 27.56 1.25 2.54
C ILE A 260 28.33 1.68 1.28
N ARG A 261 28.07 2.87 0.72
CA ARG A 261 28.80 3.43 -0.44
C ARG A 261 30.25 3.73 -0.12
N ASP A 262 30.55 4.28 1.05
CA ASP A 262 31.92 4.52 1.51
C ASP A 262 32.71 3.19 1.64
N PHE A 263 32.02 2.05 1.74
CA PHE A 263 32.59 0.70 1.73
C PHE A 263 32.65 0.04 0.33
N ASP A 264 31.86 0.50 -0.66
CA ASP A 264 31.62 -0.19 -1.94
C ASP A 264 31.90 0.71 -3.17
N ASN A 265 33.04 1.42 -3.17
CA ASN A 265 33.46 2.34 -4.24
C ASN A 265 33.95 1.61 -5.52
N THR A 266 33.12 0.77 -6.15
CA THR A 266 33.42 0.22 -7.49
C THR A 266 32.28 0.23 -8.51
N ILE A 267 31.14 0.87 -8.25
CA ILE A 267 30.06 0.92 -9.26
C ILE A 267 29.51 2.34 -9.40
N GLU A 268 29.89 2.98 -10.51
CA GLU A 268 29.22 4.17 -11.05
C GLU A 268 27.87 3.75 -11.66
N GLU A 269 26.78 4.40 -11.26
CA GLU A 269 25.51 4.35 -12.00
C GLU A 269 25.15 5.78 -12.46
N ASP A 270 25.00 5.91 -13.78
CA ASP A 270 24.64 7.10 -14.54
C ASP A 270 23.14 7.44 -14.37
N ASP A 271 22.86 8.63 -13.86
CA ASP A 271 21.52 9.19 -13.64
C ASP A 271 21.01 9.87 -14.92
N SER A 272 20.53 9.09 -15.90
CA SER A 272 19.79 9.61 -17.06
C SER A 272 18.39 8.99 -17.19
N GLU A 273 17.38 9.85 -17.03
CA GLU A 273 15.96 9.55 -17.14
C GLU A 273 15.56 9.18 -18.58
N ASP A 274 15.81 7.94 -19.03
CA ASP A 274 15.18 7.47 -20.26
C ASP A 274 13.85 6.76 -20.01
N TYR A 275 12.84 7.29 -20.69
CA TYR A 275 11.57 6.67 -20.99
C TYR A 275 11.76 5.33 -21.72
N ILE A 276 11.03 4.28 -21.32
CA ILE A 276 10.94 3.03 -22.08
C ILE A 276 9.54 3.00 -22.69
N PRO A 277 9.39 3.00 -24.03
CA PRO A 277 8.09 2.85 -24.67
C PRO A 277 7.45 1.54 -24.21
N ALA A 278 6.23 1.62 -23.68
CA ALA A 278 5.49 0.44 -23.25
C ALA A 278 5.29 -0.52 -24.44
N TYR A 279 5.51 -1.82 -24.19
CA TYR A 279 5.25 -2.90 -25.15
C TYR A 279 3.74 -2.99 -25.44
N ASN A 280 3.26 -2.21 -26.40
CA ASN A 280 1.86 -2.18 -26.86
C ASN A 280 1.40 -3.48 -27.56
N HIS A 281 2.25 -4.51 -27.68
CA HIS A 281 1.92 -5.76 -28.35
C HIS A 281 1.34 -6.85 -27.43
N LEU A 282 1.36 -6.67 -26.10
CA LEU A 282 0.85 -7.69 -25.15
C LEU A 282 -0.65 -7.56 -24.82
N PHE A 283 -1.33 -6.50 -25.28
CA PHE A 283 -2.77 -6.27 -25.03
C PHE A 283 -3.63 -6.24 -26.29
N GLN A 284 -3.14 -6.82 -27.39
CA GLN A 284 -3.94 -7.07 -28.59
C GLN A 284 -4.01 -8.56 -28.90
N MET A 285 -4.87 -9.28 -28.18
CA MET A 285 -5.56 -10.43 -28.75
C MET A 285 -7.05 -10.29 -28.46
N LYS A 286 -7.82 -10.55 -29.53
CA LYS A 286 -9.21 -10.17 -29.79
C LYS A 286 -10.22 -10.64 -28.75
#